data_AF-A0A554M4X2-F1
#
_entry.id   AF-A0A554M4X2-F1
#
_cell.length_a   1.000
_cell.length_b   1.000
_cell.length_c   1.000
_cell.angle_alpha   90.00
_cell.angle_beta   90.00
_cell.angle_gamma   90.00
#
_symmetry.space_group_name_H-M   'P 1'
#
loop_
_entity.id
_entity.type
_entity.pdbx_description
1 polymer ?
#
loop_
_entity_poly.entity_id
_entity_poly.type
_entity_poly.pdbx_seq_one_letter_code
_entity_poly.pdbx_strand_id
1 'polypeptide(L)'
;HMKDGRIVREEVNKEKRPIEVAKKKDDEPDYQIPVEMKILMRTFKNLNPQQLGVLLIPFKAKQLLDHVLSELTESQLNLAENYLKELLFHNIDLSAFEKGLDLEFEKGGANWNKQRARKFASRIHSILEATEILNDEENIEKHHLFMAKYLTENFDLKFDEKLYTRLQSLLKLRMENKIDGFGLSEKMDLPVKLGGLGMYKNTADKIVREVEVIMLLKYTRE
;
A
#
# COMPACT_ATOMS: atom_id res chain seq x y z
N HIS A 1 8.05 -35.62 -58.75
CA HIS A 1 7.19 -35.90 -59.92
C HIS A 1 6.44 -37.21 -59.67
N MET A 2 5.10 -37.21 -59.76
CA MET A 2 4.22 -38.38 -59.56
C MET A 2 3.80 -38.98 -60.91
N LYS A 3 3.89 -40.30 -61.04
CA LYS A 3 3.11 -41.12 -61.99
C LYS A 3 2.87 -42.49 -61.33
N ASP A 4 1.61 -42.90 -61.27
CA ASP A 4 1.11 -44.21 -60.83
C ASP A 4 1.60 -44.73 -59.47
N GLY A 5 1.02 -44.22 -58.39
CA GLY A 5 0.64 -45.00 -57.20
C GLY A 5 1.69 -45.80 -56.41
N ARG A 6 2.99 -45.74 -56.75
CA ARG A 6 4.08 -46.31 -55.97
C ARG A 6 5.19 -45.26 -55.82
N ILE A 7 5.51 -44.94 -54.56
CA ILE A 7 6.59 -44.01 -54.21
C ILE A 7 7.92 -44.68 -54.60
N VAL A 8 8.55 -44.20 -55.66
CA VAL A 8 9.91 -44.57 -56.04
C VAL A 8 10.81 -43.38 -55.70
N ARG A 9 11.67 -43.58 -54.71
CA ARG A 9 12.65 -42.65 -54.08
C ARG A 9 12.11 -41.67 -53.04
N GLU A 10 12.55 -41.93 -51.81
CA GLU A 10 12.63 -40.97 -50.71
C GLU A 10 14.09 -40.51 -50.63
N GLU A 11 14.37 -39.25 -50.93
CA GLU A 11 15.68 -38.65 -50.64
C GLU A 11 15.78 -38.37 -49.14
N VAL A 12 16.34 -39.34 -48.43
CA VAL A 12 16.64 -39.22 -46.99
C VAL A 12 17.77 -38.22 -46.82
N ASN A 13 17.42 -37.00 -46.43
CA ASN A 13 18.37 -35.95 -46.10
C ASN A 13 19.04 -36.27 -44.75
N LYS A 14 20.29 -36.73 -44.78
CA LYS A 14 21.05 -37.26 -43.62
C LYS A 14 21.73 -36.20 -42.73
N GLU A 15 21.24 -34.96 -42.71
CA GLU A 15 21.79 -33.89 -41.86
C GLU A 15 20.79 -33.28 -40.87
N LYS A 16 19.73 -34.00 -40.49
CA LYS A 16 18.96 -33.62 -39.29
C LYS A 16 19.65 -34.17 -38.05
N ARG A 17 20.38 -33.29 -37.36
CA ARG A 17 20.91 -33.52 -36.01
C ARG A 17 19.80 -34.09 -35.10
N PRO A 18 20.09 -35.08 -34.24
CA PRO A 18 19.10 -35.60 -33.32
C PRO A 18 18.64 -34.47 -32.39
N ILE A 19 17.32 -34.31 -32.27
CA ILE A 19 16.71 -33.46 -31.25
C ILE A 19 16.97 -34.19 -29.94
N GLU A 20 18.09 -33.86 -29.29
CA GLU A 20 18.24 -34.15 -27.88
C GLU A 20 17.05 -33.48 -27.19
N VAL A 21 16.25 -34.34 -26.57
CA VAL A 21 15.17 -33.99 -25.66
C VAL A 21 15.80 -33.12 -24.58
N ALA A 22 15.78 -31.81 -24.80
CA ALA A 22 16.05 -30.83 -23.79
C ALA A 22 14.98 -31.03 -22.73
N LYS A 23 15.32 -31.81 -21.70
CA LYS A 23 14.63 -31.80 -20.42
C LYS A 23 14.53 -30.33 -20.06
N LYS A 24 13.32 -29.77 -20.18
CA LYS A 24 12.98 -28.49 -19.57
C LYS A 24 13.32 -28.67 -18.10
N LYS A 25 14.42 -28.05 -17.67
CA LYS A 25 14.65 -27.81 -16.26
C LYS A 25 13.46 -26.96 -15.83
N ASP A 26 12.70 -27.48 -14.88
CA ASP A 26 11.68 -26.72 -14.19
C ASP A 26 12.27 -25.38 -13.75
N ASP A 27 11.46 -24.35 -13.95
CA ASP A 27 11.79 -22.93 -13.79
C ASP A 27 12.47 -22.67 -12.44
N GLU A 28 13.80 -22.49 -12.47
CA GLU A 28 14.47 -21.71 -11.44
C GLU A 28 13.89 -20.30 -11.50
N PRO A 29 13.48 -19.70 -10.38
CA PRO A 29 13.00 -18.32 -10.39
C PRO A 29 14.12 -17.44 -10.95
N ASP A 30 13.84 -16.81 -12.10
CA ASP A 30 14.73 -15.82 -12.70
C ASP A 30 14.82 -14.65 -11.72
N TYR A 31 15.82 -14.68 -10.84
CA TYR A 31 16.22 -13.55 -10.03
C TYR A 31 16.78 -12.49 -10.97
N GLN A 32 15.88 -11.80 -11.68
CA GLN A 32 16.24 -10.73 -12.58
C GLN A 32 16.85 -9.62 -11.75
N ILE A 33 18.17 -9.51 -11.84
CA ILE A 33 18.94 -8.41 -11.26
C ILE A 33 18.25 -7.09 -11.69
N PRO A 34 17.83 -6.23 -10.74
CA PRO A 34 17.15 -4.98 -11.05
C PRO A 34 17.90 -4.18 -12.11
N VAL A 35 17.19 -3.53 -13.02
CA VAL A 35 17.78 -2.78 -14.15
C VAL A 35 18.77 -1.73 -13.66
N GLU A 36 18.47 -1.09 -12.55
CA GLU A 36 19.36 -0.14 -11.88
C GLU A 36 20.68 -0.78 -11.46
N MET A 37 20.66 -2.00 -10.94
CA MET A 37 21.85 -2.75 -10.55
C MET A 37 22.66 -3.18 -11.78
N LYS A 38 22.02 -3.51 -12.90
CA LYS A 38 22.71 -3.75 -14.19
C LYS A 38 23.41 -2.49 -14.70
N ILE A 39 22.75 -1.33 -14.63
CA ILE A 39 23.31 -0.02 -15.01
C ILE A 39 24.49 0.33 -14.09
N LEU A 40 24.36 0.07 -12.79
CA LEU A 40 25.39 0.28 -11.78
C LEU A 40 26.63 -0.57 -12.07
N MET A 41 26.46 -1.88 -12.24
CA MET A 41 27.55 -2.81 -12.56
C MET A 41 28.27 -2.45 -13.87
N ARG A 42 27.53 -1.94 -14.87
CA ARG A 42 28.10 -1.48 -16.14
C ARG A 42 28.87 -0.16 -16.00
N THR A 43 28.30 0.81 -15.29
CA THR A 43 28.89 2.15 -15.10
C THR A 43 30.16 2.10 -14.26
N PHE A 44 30.24 1.15 -13.33
CA PHE A 44 31.33 1.09 -12.36
C PHE A 44 32.38 0.01 -12.62
N LYS A 45 32.32 -0.68 -13.77
CA LYS A 45 33.24 -1.76 -14.18
C LYS A 45 34.73 -1.34 -14.19
N ASN A 46 35.02 -0.03 -14.25
CA ASN A 46 36.37 0.52 -14.37
C ASN A 46 36.85 1.29 -13.11
N LEU A 47 36.14 1.26 -11.98
CA LEU A 47 36.58 1.91 -10.74
C LEU A 47 37.36 0.98 -9.82
N ASN A 48 38.28 1.55 -9.02
CA ASN A 48 38.95 0.84 -7.93
C ASN A 48 37.89 0.28 -6.94
N PRO A 49 38.00 -0.99 -6.50
CA PRO A 49 37.12 -1.61 -5.50
C PRO A 49 36.80 -0.76 -4.26
N GLN A 50 37.74 0.08 -3.81
CA GLN A 50 37.56 0.97 -2.66
C GLN A 50 36.62 2.17 -2.97
N GLN A 51 36.71 2.74 -4.18
CA GLN A 51 35.83 3.81 -4.64
C GLN A 51 34.43 3.28 -4.99
N LEU A 52 34.37 2.05 -5.51
CA LEU A 52 33.13 1.30 -5.72
C LEU A 52 32.39 1.07 -4.39
N GLY A 53 33.12 0.72 -3.32
CA GLY A 53 32.57 0.50 -2.00
C GLY A 53 31.79 1.71 -1.47
N VAL A 54 32.36 2.92 -1.55
CA VAL A 54 31.75 4.15 -1.02
C VAL A 54 30.50 4.56 -1.82
N LEU A 55 30.52 4.41 -3.15
CA LEU A 55 29.40 4.77 -4.03
C LEU A 55 28.24 3.78 -3.95
N LEU A 56 28.52 2.51 -3.64
CA LEU A 56 27.49 1.48 -3.50
C LEU A 56 26.80 1.48 -2.12
N ILE A 57 27.37 2.12 -1.09
CA ILE A 57 26.79 2.12 0.26
C ILE A 57 25.36 2.69 0.28
N PRO A 58 25.06 3.87 -0.30
CA PRO A 58 23.70 4.39 -0.32
C PRO A 58 22.71 3.47 -1.03
N PHE A 59 23.14 2.87 -2.15
CA PHE A 59 22.32 1.92 -2.90
C PHE A 59 22.05 0.64 -2.10
N LYS A 60 23.07 0.04 -1.50
CA LYS A 60 22.94 -1.14 -0.64
C LYS A 60 22.05 -0.85 0.57
N ALA A 61 22.21 0.32 1.20
CA ALA A 61 21.36 0.75 2.30
C ALA A 61 19.90 0.86 1.85
N LYS A 62 19.63 1.48 0.69
CA LYS A 62 18.28 1.56 0.13
C LYS A 62 17.70 0.17 -0.16
N GLN A 63 18.44 -0.70 -0.83
CA GLN A 63 17.98 -2.06 -1.14
C GLN A 63 17.71 -2.90 0.12
N LEU A 64 18.54 -2.79 1.15
CA LEU A 64 18.29 -3.45 2.43
C LEU A 64 17.07 -2.87 3.14
N LEU A 65 16.89 -1.56 3.13
CA LEU A 65 15.70 -0.92 3.68
C LEU A 65 14.44 -1.36 2.92
N ASP A 66 14.47 -1.34 1.59
CA ASP A 66 13.36 -1.79 0.76
C ASP A 66 13.05 -3.26 1.05
N HIS A 67 14.06 -4.13 1.20
CA HIS A 67 13.86 -5.54 1.54
C HIS A 67 13.29 -5.77 2.94
N VAL A 68 13.71 -4.99 3.94
CA VAL A 68 13.27 -5.13 5.33
C VAL A 68 11.92 -4.47 5.58
N LEU A 69 11.62 -3.35 4.90
CA LEU A 69 10.41 -2.55 5.10
C LEU A 69 9.27 -2.95 4.14
N SER A 70 9.58 -3.48 2.96
CA SER A 70 8.56 -3.97 2.00
C SER A 70 8.08 -5.34 2.44
N GLU A 71 7.17 -5.35 3.40
CA GLU A 71 6.57 -6.60 3.88
C GLU A 71 5.56 -7.21 2.89
N LEU A 72 5.19 -6.48 1.84
CA LEU A 72 4.30 -6.90 0.77
C LEU A 72 4.97 -6.74 -0.58
N THR A 73 4.75 -7.69 -1.48
CA THR A 73 5.18 -7.55 -2.88
C THR A 73 4.24 -6.63 -3.65
N GLU A 74 4.72 -6.10 -4.78
CA GLU A 74 3.89 -5.26 -5.67
C GLU A 74 2.61 -5.98 -6.12
N SER A 75 2.69 -7.28 -6.41
CA SER A 75 1.52 -8.10 -6.75
C SER A 75 0.50 -8.17 -5.60
N GLN A 76 0.98 -8.33 -4.36
CA GLN A 76 0.12 -8.33 -3.18
C GLN A 76 -0.56 -6.97 -2.96
N LEU A 77 0.13 -5.87 -3.24
CA LEU A 77 -0.43 -4.52 -3.15
C LEU A 77 -1.50 -4.29 -4.23
N ASN A 78 -1.22 -4.66 -5.48
CA ASN A 78 -2.16 -4.48 -6.59
C ASN A 78 -3.46 -5.28 -6.39
N LEU A 79 -3.36 -6.53 -5.90
CA LEU A 79 -4.55 -7.33 -5.59
C LEU A 79 -5.34 -6.75 -4.41
N ALA A 80 -4.65 -6.29 -3.36
CA ALA A 80 -5.30 -5.63 -2.23
C ALA A 80 -6.02 -4.34 -2.65
N GLU A 81 -5.42 -3.55 -3.55
CA GLU A 81 -6.06 -2.36 -4.12
C GLU A 81 -7.33 -2.72 -4.91
N ASN A 82 -7.29 -3.77 -5.73
CA ASN A 82 -8.47 -4.23 -6.46
C ASN A 82 -9.58 -4.68 -5.52
N TYR A 83 -9.27 -5.47 -4.49
CA TYR A 83 -10.25 -5.83 -3.47
C TYR A 83 -10.80 -4.62 -2.72
N LEU A 84 -9.97 -3.61 -2.46
CA LEU A 84 -10.41 -2.38 -1.81
C LEU A 84 -11.35 -1.58 -2.72
N LYS A 85 -11.09 -1.52 -4.03
CA LYS A 85 -12.00 -0.91 -5.00
C LYS A 85 -13.35 -1.62 -5.01
N GLU A 86 -13.36 -2.95 -5.07
CA GLU A 86 -14.60 -3.74 -5.02
C GLU A 86 -15.38 -3.49 -3.72
N LEU A 87 -14.68 -3.36 -2.59
CA LEU A 87 -15.31 -3.01 -1.31
C LEU A 87 -15.90 -1.60 -1.33
N LEU A 88 -15.18 -0.61 -1.85
CA LEU A 88 -15.63 0.78 -1.96
C LEU A 88 -16.80 0.95 -2.94
N PHE A 89 -16.88 0.11 -3.98
CA PHE A 89 -18.03 0.01 -4.89
C PHE A 89 -19.19 -0.84 -4.34
N HIS A 90 -19.07 -1.36 -3.12
CA HIS A 90 -20.06 -2.25 -2.48
C HIS A 90 -20.34 -3.55 -3.25
N ASN A 91 -19.42 -3.99 -4.11
CA ASN A 91 -19.52 -5.28 -4.81
C ASN A 91 -19.19 -6.45 -3.88
N ILE A 92 -18.44 -6.20 -2.82
CA ILE A 92 -18.10 -7.15 -1.77
C ILE A 92 -18.31 -6.53 -0.38
N ASP A 93 -18.48 -7.38 0.64
CA ASP A 93 -18.50 -6.95 2.03
C ASP A 93 -17.10 -7.04 2.69
N LEU A 94 -16.98 -6.57 3.93
CA LEU A 94 -15.73 -6.62 4.70
C LEU A 94 -15.21 -8.04 4.93
N SER A 95 -16.10 -9.03 5.01
CA SER A 95 -15.74 -10.45 5.22
C SER A 95 -15.07 -11.02 3.96
N ALA A 96 -15.66 -10.73 2.80
CA ALA A 96 -15.11 -11.08 1.50
C ALA A 96 -13.80 -10.31 1.23
N PHE A 97 -13.70 -9.05 1.65
CA PHE A 97 -12.45 -8.29 1.60
C PHE A 97 -11.33 -8.94 2.42
N GLU A 98 -11.54 -9.25 3.71
CA GLU A 98 -10.55 -9.94 4.56
C GLU A 98 -10.13 -11.29 3.95
N LYS A 99 -11.10 -12.08 3.47
CA LYS A 99 -10.84 -13.37 2.83
C LYS A 99 -10.04 -13.25 1.54
N GLY A 100 -10.36 -12.26 0.70
CA GLY A 100 -9.63 -12.00 -0.55
C GLY A 100 -8.16 -11.68 -0.31
N LEU A 101 -7.85 -10.97 0.78
CA LEU A 101 -6.46 -10.68 1.16
C LEU A 101 -5.69 -11.93 1.61
N ASP A 102 -6.31 -12.82 2.40
CA ASP A 102 -5.69 -14.04 2.94
C ASP A 102 -5.60 -15.20 1.91
N LEU A 103 -6.47 -15.20 0.90
CA LEU A 103 -6.57 -16.27 -0.08
C LEU A 103 -5.31 -16.38 -0.96
N GLU A 104 -4.94 -17.60 -1.35
CA GLU A 104 -3.78 -17.88 -2.21
C GLU A 104 -3.92 -17.26 -3.62
N PHE A 105 -2.78 -16.91 -4.24
CA PHE A 105 -2.73 -16.33 -5.59
C PHE A 105 -3.41 -17.21 -6.65
N GLU A 106 -3.21 -18.53 -6.60
CA GLU A 106 -3.80 -19.49 -7.54
C GLU A 106 -5.34 -19.49 -7.53
N LYS A 107 -5.93 -18.99 -6.44
CA LYS A 107 -7.37 -18.86 -6.26
C LYS A 107 -7.84 -17.41 -6.44
N GLY A 108 -6.96 -16.52 -6.91
CA GLY A 108 -7.22 -15.10 -7.13
C GLY A 108 -7.04 -14.21 -5.91
N GLY A 109 -6.53 -14.72 -4.79
CA GLY A 109 -6.31 -13.94 -3.57
C GLY A 109 -4.94 -13.27 -3.48
N ALA A 110 -4.75 -12.38 -2.49
CA ALA A 110 -3.51 -11.62 -2.33
C ALA A 110 -2.41 -12.35 -1.54
N ASN A 111 -2.69 -13.53 -0.99
CA ASN A 111 -1.75 -14.37 -0.23
C ASN A 111 -1.09 -13.65 0.95
N TRP A 112 -1.83 -12.77 1.64
CA TRP A 112 -1.36 -12.11 2.85
C TRP A 112 -1.42 -13.09 4.01
N ASN A 113 -0.58 -12.86 5.03
CA ASN A 113 -0.78 -13.54 6.30
C ASN A 113 -2.16 -13.19 6.89
N LYS A 114 -2.94 -14.20 7.27
CA LYS A 114 -4.26 -14.06 7.91
C LYS A 114 -4.37 -12.99 8.99
N GLN A 115 -3.40 -12.92 9.91
CA GLN A 115 -3.44 -11.94 11.00
C GLN A 115 -3.26 -10.52 10.46
N ARG A 116 -2.40 -10.36 9.44
CA ARG A 116 -2.21 -9.09 8.74
C ARG A 116 -3.47 -8.68 7.98
N ALA A 117 -4.05 -9.60 7.19
CA ALA A 117 -5.29 -9.38 6.45
C ALA A 117 -6.41 -8.90 7.38
N ARG A 118 -6.59 -9.57 8.53
CA ARG A 118 -7.56 -9.16 9.55
C ARG A 118 -7.29 -7.78 10.13
N LYS A 119 -6.06 -7.50 10.55
CA LYS A 119 -5.70 -6.17 11.12
C LYS A 119 -5.94 -5.07 10.10
N PHE A 120 -5.58 -5.32 8.84
CA PHE A 120 -5.78 -4.36 7.76
C PHE A 120 -7.26 -4.15 7.45
N ALA A 121 -8.04 -5.22 7.30
CA ALA A 121 -9.49 -5.13 7.08
C ALA A 121 -10.19 -4.42 8.25
N SER A 122 -9.83 -4.73 9.49
CA SER A 122 -10.35 -4.01 10.67
C SER A 122 -10.00 -2.54 10.63
N ARG A 123 -8.79 -2.17 10.18
CA ARG A 123 -8.38 -0.77 10.09
C ARG A 123 -9.19 -0.02 9.03
N ILE A 124 -9.37 -0.62 7.86
CA ILE A 124 -10.21 -0.08 6.79
C ILE A 124 -11.65 0.07 7.27
N HIS A 125 -12.19 -0.94 7.96
CA HIS A 125 -13.54 -0.89 8.51
C HIS A 125 -13.75 0.32 9.42
N SER A 126 -12.84 0.59 10.37
CA SER A 126 -12.97 1.75 11.26
C SER A 126 -12.93 3.09 10.50
N ILE A 127 -12.13 3.19 9.44
CA ILE A 127 -12.09 4.38 8.57
C ILE A 127 -13.42 4.55 7.82
N LEU A 128 -13.97 3.45 7.29
CA LEU A 128 -15.25 3.47 6.60
C LEU A 128 -16.41 3.82 7.54
N GLU A 129 -16.46 3.24 8.75
CA GLU A 129 -17.47 3.60 9.76
C GLU A 129 -17.41 5.08 10.14
N ALA A 130 -16.20 5.63 10.34
CA ALA A 130 -16.03 7.06 10.58
C ALA A 130 -16.56 7.89 9.41
N THR A 131 -16.29 7.45 8.17
CA THR A 131 -16.80 8.09 6.95
C THR A 131 -18.32 8.06 6.87
N GLU A 132 -18.97 6.93 7.19
CA GLU A 132 -20.44 6.82 7.21
C GLU A 132 -21.06 7.83 8.18
N ILE A 133 -20.51 7.94 9.40
CA ILE A 133 -20.98 8.90 10.39
C ILE A 133 -20.84 10.34 9.87
N LEU A 134 -19.77 10.63 9.12
CA LEU A 134 -19.58 11.95 8.52
C LEU A 134 -20.47 12.22 7.30
N ASN A 135 -21.05 11.18 6.68
CA ASN A 135 -22.01 11.33 5.58
C ASN A 135 -23.43 11.61 6.10
N ASP A 136 -23.72 11.35 7.38
CA ASP A 136 -25.02 11.64 7.99
C ASP A 136 -25.26 13.16 8.10
N GLU A 137 -26.03 13.70 7.16
CA GLU A 137 -26.37 15.13 7.09
C GLU A 137 -27.22 15.62 8.27
N GLU A 138 -28.01 14.73 8.90
CA GLU A 138 -28.87 15.11 10.02
C GLU A 138 -28.05 15.46 11.29
N ASN A 139 -26.81 14.97 11.36
CA ASN A 139 -25.93 15.12 12.53
C ASN A 139 -24.63 15.88 12.24
N ILE A 140 -24.61 16.76 11.22
CA ILE A 140 -23.41 17.57 10.84
C ILE A 140 -22.79 18.29 12.04
N GLU A 141 -23.60 18.88 12.91
CA GLU A 141 -23.11 19.60 14.09
C GLU A 141 -22.36 18.69 15.08
N LYS A 142 -22.49 17.37 15.01
CA LYS A 142 -21.81 16.41 15.89
C LYS A 142 -20.62 15.71 15.25
N HIS A 143 -20.40 15.87 13.95
CA HIS A 143 -19.31 15.21 13.21
C HIS A 143 -17.93 15.40 13.86
N HIS A 144 -17.62 16.62 14.30
CA HIS A 144 -16.37 16.93 14.96
C HIS A 144 -16.21 16.24 16.34
N LEU A 145 -17.33 15.96 17.04
CA LEU A 145 -17.34 15.23 18.30
C LEU A 145 -17.03 13.75 18.08
N PHE A 146 -17.66 13.16 17.05
CA PHE A 146 -17.41 11.77 16.66
C PHE A 146 -15.97 11.56 16.18
N MET A 147 -15.45 12.48 15.36
CA MET A 147 -14.06 12.42 14.90
C MET A 147 -13.08 12.55 16.07
N ALA A 148 -13.33 13.44 17.03
CA ALA A 148 -12.48 13.56 18.21
C ALA A 148 -12.42 12.24 19.01
N LYS A 149 -13.57 11.59 19.20
CA LYS A 149 -13.66 10.28 19.85
C LYS A 149 -12.89 9.21 19.08
N TYR A 150 -13.17 9.09 17.78
CA TYR A 150 -12.50 8.16 16.88
C TYR A 150 -10.98 8.28 16.94
N LEU A 151 -10.44 9.51 16.84
CA LEU A 151 -9.01 9.75 16.87
C LEU A 151 -8.41 9.42 18.25
N THR A 152 -9.12 9.74 19.32
CA THR A 152 -8.65 9.47 20.69
C THR A 152 -8.53 7.97 20.93
N GLU A 153 -9.51 7.19 20.47
CA GLU A 153 -9.53 5.72 20.61
C GLU A 153 -8.49 5.05 19.68
N ASN A 154 -8.38 5.46 18.42
CA ASN A 154 -7.48 4.83 17.45
C ASN A 154 -6.00 5.17 17.63
N PHE A 155 -5.68 6.32 18.25
CA PHE A 155 -4.31 6.76 18.50
C PHE A 155 -3.91 6.70 19.98
N ASP A 156 -4.75 6.09 20.85
CA ASP A 156 -4.56 6.01 22.31
C ASP A 156 -4.18 7.38 22.93
N LEU A 157 -4.91 8.42 22.52
CA LEU A 157 -4.63 9.79 22.97
C LEU A 157 -5.19 9.98 24.38
N LYS A 158 -4.37 10.56 25.25
CA LYS A 158 -4.74 10.84 26.64
C LYS A 158 -4.89 12.33 26.83
N PHE A 159 -6.12 12.81 26.73
CA PHE A 159 -6.45 14.21 26.96
C PHE A 159 -7.23 14.40 28.25
N ASP A 160 -6.96 15.50 28.93
CA ASP A 160 -7.91 16.06 29.89
C ASP A 160 -9.11 16.66 29.14
N GLU A 161 -10.16 17.00 29.89
CA GLU A 161 -11.40 17.55 29.33
C GLU A 161 -11.13 18.80 28.47
N LYS A 162 -10.23 19.68 28.93
CA LYS A 162 -9.92 20.94 28.24
C LYS A 162 -9.23 20.71 26.90
N LEU A 163 -8.28 19.79 26.84
CA LEU A 163 -7.58 19.42 25.60
C LEU A 163 -8.51 18.67 24.65
N TYR A 164 -9.41 17.84 25.18
CA TYR A 164 -10.40 17.15 24.37
C TYR A 164 -11.38 18.13 23.71
N THR A 165 -11.91 19.12 24.44
CA THR A 165 -12.74 20.19 23.85
C THR A 165 -11.98 21.03 22.82
N ARG A 166 -10.67 21.24 23.03
CA ARG A 166 -9.82 21.93 22.07
C ARG A 166 -9.66 21.13 20.78
N LEU A 167 -9.42 19.81 20.88
CA LEU A 167 -9.38 18.91 19.72
C LEU A 167 -10.68 18.99 18.91
N GLN A 168 -11.82 18.88 19.59
CA GLN A 168 -13.16 19.03 18.97
C GLN A 168 -13.29 20.36 18.21
N SER A 169 -12.86 21.46 18.81
CA SER A 169 -12.90 22.79 18.18
C SER A 169 -12.01 22.88 16.94
N LEU A 170 -10.80 22.33 16.99
CA LEU A 170 -9.88 22.30 15.84
C LEU A 170 -10.44 21.46 14.69
N LEU A 171 -11.01 20.29 15.00
CA LEU A 171 -11.65 19.44 14.00
C LEU A 171 -12.87 20.12 13.38
N LYS A 172 -13.68 20.83 14.18
CA LYS A 172 -14.79 21.64 13.66
C LYS A 172 -14.30 22.68 12.67
N LEU A 173 -13.26 23.44 13.01
CA LEU A 173 -12.66 24.42 12.08
C LEU A 173 -12.16 23.76 10.78
N ARG A 174 -11.54 22.57 10.86
CA ARG A 174 -11.07 21.85 9.67
C ARG A 174 -12.23 21.39 8.80
N MET A 175 -13.26 20.79 9.39
CA MET A 175 -14.45 20.30 8.69
C MET A 175 -15.26 21.43 8.04
N GLU A 176 -15.28 22.61 8.65
CA GLU A 176 -15.85 23.84 8.09
C GLU A 176 -14.91 24.54 7.08
N ASN A 177 -13.77 23.93 6.72
CA ASN A 177 -12.75 24.47 5.83
C ASN A 177 -12.19 25.85 6.25
N LYS A 178 -12.26 26.19 7.54
CA LYS A 178 -11.67 27.42 8.11
C LYS A 178 -10.15 27.31 8.32
N ILE A 179 -9.65 26.08 8.37
CA ILE A 179 -8.22 25.74 8.35
C ILE A 179 -8.04 24.55 7.41
N ASP A 180 -6.86 24.43 6.81
CA ASP A 180 -6.45 23.28 6.00
C ASP A 180 -5.71 22.23 6.86
N GLY A 181 -5.27 21.13 6.24
CA GLY A 181 -4.55 20.07 6.94
C GLY A 181 -3.22 20.56 7.53
N PHE A 182 -2.51 21.46 6.85
CA PHE A 182 -1.27 22.04 7.37
C PHE A 182 -1.53 22.88 8.63
N GLY A 183 -2.51 23.78 8.58
CA GLY A 183 -2.92 24.59 9.72
C GLY A 183 -3.49 23.76 10.88
N LEU A 184 -4.13 22.63 10.60
CA LEU A 184 -4.53 21.68 11.63
C LEU A 184 -3.31 21.05 12.31
N SER A 185 -2.31 20.60 11.53
CA SER A 185 -1.07 20.01 12.08
C SER A 185 -0.32 21.00 12.96
N GLU A 186 -0.13 22.24 12.48
CA GLU A 186 0.54 23.29 13.26
C GLU A 186 -0.17 23.57 14.58
N LYS A 187 -1.51 23.65 14.58
CA LYS A 187 -2.28 23.88 15.81
C LYS A 187 -2.25 22.68 16.77
N MET A 188 -2.14 21.46 16.25
CA MET A 188 -1.98 20.27 17.08
C MET A 188 -0.59 20.20 17.74
N ASP A 189 0.48 20.54 17.01
CA ASP A 189 1.86 20.58 17.50
C ASP A 189 2.12 21.77 18.44
N LEU A 190 1.42 22.88 18.25
CA LEU A 190 1.60 24.10 19.03
C LEU A 190 1.43 23.85 20.55
N PRO A 191 2.30 24.42 21.43
CA PRO A 191 2.19 24.24 22.87
C PRO A 191 0.82 24.62 23.43
N VAL A 192 0.39 23.88 24.47
CA VAL A 192 -0.90 24.10 25.15
C VAL A 192 -1.07 25.54 25.65
N LYS A 193 0.03 26.16 26.12
CA LYS A 193 0.08 27.55 26.60
C LYS A 193 -0.20 28.57 25.50
N LEU A 194 0.10 28.25 24.24
CA LEU A 194 -0.12 29.10 23.08
C LEU A 194 -1.44 28.75 22.36
N GLY A 195 -2.25 27.86 22.93
CA GLY A 195 -3.56 27.51 22.40
C GLY A 195 -3.60 26.27 21.51
N GLY A 196 -2.50 25.51 21.39
CA GLY A 196 -2.49 24.22 20.68
C GLY A 196 -2.73 23.00 21.55
N LEU A 197 -2.44 21.80 21.04
CA LEU A 197 -2.57 20.54 21.80
C LEU A 197 -1.24 20.05 22.41
N GLY A 198 -0.10 20.63 22.03
CA GLY A 198 1.22 20.23 22.50
C GLY A 198 1.61 18.81 22.10
N MET A 199 1.07 18.31 20.97
CA MET A 199 1.48 17.03 20.42
C MET A 199 2.90 17.11 19.86
N TYR A 200 3.57 15.98 19.71
CA TYR A 200 4.75 15.93 18.85
C TYR A 200 4.35 16.02 17.38
N LYS A 201 5.08 16.81 16.59
CA LYS A 201 4.88 16.97 15.14
C LYS A 201 4.56 15.68 14.38
N ASN A 202 5.33 14.62 14.59
CA ASN A 202 5.10 13.33 13.92
C ASN A 202 3.75 12.70 14.27
N THR A 203 3.25 12.90 15.49
CA THR A 203 1.94 12.43 15.93
C THR A 203 0.84 13.30 15.33
N ALA A 204 1.01 14.62 15.35
CA ALA A 204 0.09 15.56 14.71
C ALA A 204 -0.05 15.24 13.20
N ASP A 205 1.05 15.09 12.48
CA ASP A 205 1.04 14.75 11.05
C ASP A 205 0.40 13.39 10.75
N LYS A 206 0.51 12.41 11.65
CA LYS A 206 -0.18 11.12 11.51
C LYS A 206 -1.70 11.26 11.68
N ILE A 207 -2.13 11.99 12.71
CA ILE A 207 -3.55 12.24 12.99
C ILE A 207 -4.18 13.07 11.87
N VAL A 208 -3.49 14.11 11.39
CA VAL A 208 -3.99 14.94 10.29
C VAL A 208 -4.16 14.11 9.03
N ARG A 209 -3.18 13.27 8.66
CA ARG A 209 -3.31 12.38 7.50
C ARG A 209 -4.54 11.47 7.62
N GLU A 210 -4.83 10.97 8.81
CA GLU A 210 -6.04 10.18 9.05
C GLU A 210 -7.32 10.98 8.80
N VAL A 211 -7.38 12.21 9.32
CA VAL A 211 -8.52 13.12 9.12
C VAL A 211 -8.71 13.40 7.63
N GLU A 212 -7.64 13.70 6.91
CA GLU A 212 -7.71 13.99 5.46
C GLU A 212 -8.19 12.79 4.65
N VAL A 213 -7.77 11.57 5.00
CA VAL A 213 -8.26 10.34 4.34
C VAL A 213 -9.76 10.16 4.55
N ILE A 214 -10.24 10.31 5.79
CA ILE A 214 -11.67 10.18 6.10
C ILE A 214 -12.48 11.28 5.39
N MET A 215 -11.99 12.51 5.40
CA MET A 215 -12.63 13.62 4.69
C MET A 215 -12.66 13.38 3.18
N LEU A 216 -11.59 12.87 2.57
CA LEU A 216 -11.56 12.54 1.14
C LEU A 216 -12.61 11.48 0.78
N LEU A 217 -12.71 10.42 1.57
CA LEU A 217 -13.69 9.34 1.34
C LEU A 217 -15.14 9.83 1.44
N LYS A 218 -15.42 10.81 2.30
CA LYS A 218 -16.72 11.49 2.39
C LYS A 218 -17.11 12.13 1.05
N TYR A 219 -16.20 12.88 0.42
CA TYR A 219 -16.47 13.63 -0.81
C TYR A 219 -16.69 12.76 -2.05
N THR A 220 -16.18 11.52 -2.08
CA THR A 220 -16.27 10.65 -3.26
C THR A 220 -17.59 9.90 -3.43
N ARG A 221 -18.57 10.10 -2.53
CA ARG A 221 -19.86 9.38 -2.54
C ARG A 221 -21.05 10.18 -3.08
N GLU A 222 -20.80 11.33 -3.71
CA GLU A 222 -21.81 12.07 -4.48
C GLU A 222 -22.02 11.50 -5.89
#